data_AF-A0A8T7JJA1-F1
#
_entry.id   AF-A0A8T7JJA1-F1
#
_cell.length_a   1.000
_cell.length_b   1.000
_cell.length_c   1.000
_cell.angle_alpha   90.00
_cell.angle_beta   90.00
_cell.angle_gamma   90.00
#
_symmetry.space_group_name_H-M   'P 1'
#
loop_
_entity.id
_entity.type
_entity.pdbx_description
1 polymer ?
#
loop_
_entity_poly.entity_id
_entity_poly.type
_entity_poly.pdbx_seq_one_letter_code
_entity_poly.pdbx_strand_id
1 'polypeptide(L)'
;MQELIVILDTSIKVSLGALIAAISGYWLSGMRSKHNRAQQRLDHQRDLLEGIAQQAEQVHHVFMKYFELINEYMNATKNRYDWPQSRRSELYLVLDELVHSFNELTAAESKLLLLNEKALYKSLRKFRSKVIFFRRHFYIDKKDLSESEAQELKREVSKLREQFFDALSHRYAEV
;
A
#
# COMPACT_ATOMS: atom_id res chain seq x y z
N MET A 1 25.34 70.92 15.07
CA MET A 1 26.05 70.18 13.99
C MET A 1 26.47 68.77 14.40
N GLN A 2 26.94 68.52 15.64
CA GLN A 2 27.34 67.17 16.09
C GLN A 2 26.18 66.17 16.21
N GLU A 3 25.00 66.57 16.69
CA GLU A 3 23.85 65.66 16.82
C GLU A 3 23.35 65.10 15.48
N LEU A 4 23.36 65.92 14.41
CA LEU A 4 22.96 65.48 13.06
C LEU A 4 23.86 64.36 12.53
N ILE A 5 25.17 64.43 12.82
CA ILE A 5 26.14 63.41 12.38
C ILE A 5 25.91 62.10 13.14
N VAL A 6 25.62 62.18 14.45
CA VAL A 6 25.34 61.00 15.29
C VAL A 6 24.04 60.31 14.89
N ILE A 7 22.99 61.08 14.61
CA ILE A 7 21.70 60.54 14.15
C ILE A 7 21.84 59.89 12.77
N LEU A 8 22.64 60.50 11.87
CA LEU A 8 22.90 59.96 10.53
C LEU A 8 23.67 58.62 10.61
N ASP A 9 24.73 58.54 11.41
CA ASP A 9 25.52 57.31 11.62
C ASP A 9 24.68 56.18 12.23
N THR A 10 23.83 56.51 13.21
CA THR A 10 22.92 55.55 13.84
C THR A 10 21.88 55.04 12.84
N SER A 11 21.31 55.93 12.03
CA SER A 11 20.32 55.57 10.99
C SER A 11 20.93 54.66 9.92
N ILE A 12 22.17 54.93 9.50
CA ILE A 12 22.90 54.08 8.55
C ILE A 12 23.13 52.69 9.14
N LYS A 13 23.56 52.58 10.40
CA LYS A 13 23.78 51.29 11.05
C LYS A 13 22.50 50.47 11.22
N VAL A 14 21.40 51.12 11.60
CA VAL A 14 20.09 50.46 11.75
C VAL A 14 19.58 49.99 10.39
N SER A 15 19.67 50.83 9.36
CA SER A 15 19.23 50.47 8.01
C SER A 15 20.06 49.33 7.40
N LEU A 16 21.36 49.30 7.67
CA LEU A 16 22.25 48.21 7.26
C LEU A 16 21.88 46.89 7.97
N GLY A 17 21.61 46.92 9.27
CA GLY A 17 21.15 45.75 10.02
C GLY A 17 19.81 45.21 9.51
N ALA A 18 18.86 46.10 9.18
CA ALA A 18 17.58 45.73 8.58
C ALA A 18 17.74 45.10 7.19
N LEU A 19 18.65 45.64 6.36
CA LEU A 19 18.94 45.12 5.02
C LEU A 19 19.55 43.71 5.10
N ILE A 20 20.53 43.51 5.99
CA ILE A 20 21.16 42.19 6.21
C ILE A 20 20.10 41.19 6.68
N ALA A 21 19.26 41.56 7.66
CA ALA A 21 18.20 40.70 8.16
C ALA A 21 17.18 40.32 7.06
N ALA A 22 16.80 41.26 6.19
CA ALA A 22 15.88 41.00 5.09
C ALA A 22 16.47 40.01 4.06
N ILE A 23 17.74 40.19 3.68
CA ILE A 23 18.43 39.31 2.72
C ILE A 23 18.61 37.90 3.31
N SER A 24 19.09 37.81 4.56
CA SER A 24 19.25 36.53 5.27
C SER A 24 17.91 35.81 5.46
N GLY A 25 16.85 36.54 5.81
CA GLY A 25 15.50 36.00 5.96
C GLY A 25 14.92 35.45 4.66
N TYR A 26 15.11 36.17 3.54
CA TYR A 26 14.67 35.71 2.23
C TYR A 26 15.40 34.43 1.78
N TRP A 27 16.71 34.37 1.99
CA TRP A 27 17.52 33.20 1.62
C TRP A 27 17.16 31.96 2.46
N LEU A 28 17.01 32.14 3.79
CA LEU A 28 16.60 31.07 4.70
C LEU A 28 15.17 30.58 4.41
N SER A 29 14.26 31.50 4.08
CA SER A 29 12.88 31.17 3.67
C SER A 29 12.85 30.34 2.38
N GLY A 30 13.69 30.70 1.40
CA GLY A 30 13.85 29.93 0.16
C GLY A 30 14.40 28.51 0.40
N MET A 31 15.40 28.38 1.29
CA MET A 31 15.95 27.06 1.68
C MET A 31 14.92 26.20 2.42
N ARG A 32 14.21 26.77 3.40
CA ARG A 32 13.13 26.08 4.13
C ARG A 32 12.00 25.65 3.20
N SER A 33 11.61 26.50 2.25
CA SER A 33 10.55 26.17 1.28
C SER A 33 10.94 25.00 0.37
N LYS A 34 12.19 24.95 -0.10
CA LYS A 34 12.70 23.82 -0.89
C LYS A 34 12.76 22.53 -0.06
N HIS A 35 13.26 22.63 1.18
CA HIS A 35 13.33 21.49 2.09
C HIS A 35 11.93 20.95 2.43
N ASN A 36 10.99 21.83 2.77
CA ASN A 36 9.59 21.45 3.04
C ASN A 36 8.93 20.78 1.84
N ARG A 37 9.17 21.25 0.61
CA ARG A 37 8.64 20.60 -0.61
C ARG A 37 9.26 19.23 -0.86
N ALA A 38 10.54 19.05 -0.55
CA ALA A 38 11.19 17.75 -0.66
C ALA A 38 10.62 16.78 0.38
N GLN A 39 10.48 17.23 1.63
CA GLN A 39 9.89 16.43 2.71
C GLN A 39 8.45 16.02 2.40
N GLN A 40 7.61 16.95 1.95
CA GLN A 40 6.22 16.67 1.53
C GLN A 40 6.12 15.62 0.42
N ARG A 41 7.10 15.56 -0.49
CA ARG A 41 7.12 14.54 -1.54
C ARG A 41 7.45 13.16 -0.97
N LEU A 42 8.40 13.08 -0.03
CA LEU A 42 8.75 11.82 0.64
C LEU A 42 7.58 11.33 1.48
N ASP A 43 6.96 12.21 2.26
CA ASP A 43 5.80 11.87 3.09
C ASP A 43 4.63 11.37 2.21
N HIS A 44 4.34 12.06 1.10
CA HIS A 44 3.32 11.61 0.15
C HIS A 44 3.64 10.25 -0.48
N GLN A 45 4.92 9.99 -0.79
CA GLN A 45 5.33 8.68 -1.30
C GLN A 45 5.15 7.58 -0.26
N ARG A 46 5.47 7.83 1.02
CA ARG A 46 5.22 6.90 2.13
C ARG A 46 3.73 6.61 2.26
N ASP A 47 2.88 7.62 2.26
CA ASP A 47 1.42 7.45 2.33
C ASP A 47 0.89 6.55 1.20
N LEU A 48 1.42 6.73 -0.02
CA LEU A 48 1.05 5.88 -1.16
C LEU A 48 1.48 4.43 -0.94
N LEU A 49 2.71 4.19 -0.46
CA LEU A 49 3.23 2.85 -0.19
C LEU A 49 2.46 2.16 0.94
N GLU A 50 2.12 2.88 2.02
CA GLU A 50 1.27 2.38 3.10
C GLU A 50 -0.13 2.01 2.59
N GLY A 51 -0.75 2.86 1.78
CA GLY A 51 -2.05 2.56 1.17
C GLY A 51 -1.98 1.32 0.26
N ILE A 52 -0.89 1.15 -0.50
CA ILE A 52 -0.66 -0.05 -1.31
C ILE A 52 -0.54 -1.30 -0.42
N ALA A 53 0.19 -1.19 0.70
CA ALA A 53 0.34 -2.26 1.68
C ALA A 53 -1.02 -2.71 2.24
N GLN A 54 -1.85 -1.75 2.65
CA GLN A 54 -3.19 -2.00 3.18
C GLN A 54 -4.09 -2.69 2.15
N GLN A 55 -4.08 -2.23 0.89
CA GLN A 55 -4.87 -2.82 -0.19
C GLN A 55 -4.43 -4.28 -0.48
N ALA A 56 -3.13 -4.57 -0.43
CA ALA A 56 -2.60 -5.93 -0.58
C ALA A 56 -3.00 -6.84 0.58
N GLU A 57 -2.93 -6.35 1.82
CA GLU A 57 -3.31 -7.11 3.00
C GLU A 57 -4.81 -7.39 3.04
N GLN A 58 -5.65 -6.44 2.62
CA GLN A 58 -7.09 -6.65 2.53
C GLN A 58 -7.43 -7.83 1.60
N VAL A 59 -6.78 -7.93 0.44
CA VAL A 59 -6.97 -9.07 -0.47
C VAL A 59 -6.55 -10.38 0.20
N HIS A 60 -5.44 -10.38 0.94
CA HIS A 60 -4.98 -11.56 1.65
C HIS A 60 -5.97 -12.00 2.74
N HIS A 61 -6.47 -11.06 3.53
CA HIS A 61 -7.45 -11.30 4.59
C HIS A 61 -8.73 -11.92 4.02
N VAL A 62 -9.30 -11.35 2.94
CA VAL A 62 -10.50 -11.90 2.30
C VAL A 62 -10.23 -13.25 1.66
N PHE A 63 -9.04 -13.45 1.06
CA PHE A 63 -8.61 -14.75 0.56
C PHE A 63 -8.58 -15.81 1.66
N MET A 64 -8.15 -15.48 2.88
CA MET A 64 -8.14 -16.46 3.98
C MET A 64 -9.55 -16.87 4.40
N LYS A 65 -10.50 -15.92 4.49
CA LYS A 65 -11.92 -16.25 4.70
C LYS A 65 -12.44 -17.19 3.61
N TYR A 66 -12.13 -16.88 2.35
CA TYR A 66 -12.53 -17.70 1.20
C TYR A 66 -11.95 -19.12 1.29
N PHE A 67 -10.66 -19.22 1.63
CA PHE A 67 -9.96 -20.48 1.79
C PHE A 67 -10.61 -21.34 2.88
N GLU A 68 -10.96 -20.75 4.03
CA GLU A 68 -11.58 -21.48 5.14
C GLU A 68 -12.94 -22.06 4.75
N LEU A 69 -13.79 -21.28 4.08
CA LEU A 69 -15.10 -21.75 3.60
C LEU A 69 -14.98 -22.84 2.53
N ILE A 70 -14.02 -22.71 1.61
CA ILE A 70 -13.73 -23.76 0.63
C ILE A 70 -13.23 -25.04 1.32
N ASN A 71 -12.38 -24.91 2.34
CA ASN A 71 -11.90 -26.04 3.10
C ASN A 71 -13.02 -26.73 3.89
N GLU A 72 -13.95 -25.96 4.46
CA GLU A 72 -15.17 -26.47 5.08
C GLU A 72 -16.02 -27.25 4.05
N TYR A 73 -16.24 -26.68 2.86
CA TYR A 73 -16.97 -27.33 1.78
C TYR A 73 -16.33 -28.64 1.30
N MET A 74 -15.00 -28.67 1.15
CA MET A 74 -14.27 -29.89 0.80
C MET A 74 -14.45 -30.97 1.87
N ASN A 75 -14.38 -30.59 3.15
CA ASN A 75 -14.61 -31.51 4.27
C ASN A 75 -16.06 -32.02 4.31
N ALA A 76 -17.05 -31.17 4.01
CA ALA A 76 -18.45 -31.58 3.88
C ALA A 76 -18.65 -32.64 2.79
N THR A 77 -18.08 -32.38 1.63
CA THR A 77 -18.13 -33.29 0.47
C THR A 77 -17.48 -34.63 0.79
N LYS A 78 -16.30 -34.62 1.44
CA LYS A 78 -15.57 -35.82 1.85
C LYS A 78 -16.34 -36.66 2.87
N ASN A 79 -16.94 -36.01 3.87
CA ASN A 79 -17.69 -36.65 4.95
C ASN A 79 -19.16 -36.93 4.59
N ARG A 80 -19.59 -36.58 3.37
CA ARG A 80 -20.93 -36.81 2.83
C ARG A 80 -22.06 -36.22 3.68
N TYR A 81 -21.82 -35.05 4.28
CA TYR A 81 -22.88 -34.28 4.94
C TYR A 81 -23.29 -33.09 4.09
N ASP A 82 -24.53 -32.64 4.25
CA ASP A 82 -25.07 -31.50 3.52
C ASP A 82 -24.48 -30.19 4.05
N TRP A 83 -23.85 -29.43 3.16
CA TRP A 83 -23.22 -28.18 3.55
C TRP A 83 -24.29 -27.07 3.65
N PRO A 84 -24.45 -26.41 4.81
CA PRO A 84 -25.60 -25.53 5.05
C PRO A 84 -25.73 -24.38 4.04
N GLN A 85 -26.97 -24.08 3.63
CA GLN A 85 -27.26 -22.96 2.72
C GLN A 85 -26.78 -21.60 3.26
N SER A 86 -26.75 -21.41 4.58
CA SER A 86 -26.20 -20.22 5.23
C SER A 86 -24.71 -20.03 4.93
N ARG A 87 -23.92 -21.12 4.98
CA ARG A 87 -22.49 -21.11 4.65
C ARG A 87 -22.22 -20.89 3.17
N ARG A 88 -23.07 -21.47 2.30
CA ARG A 88 -23.05 -21.18 0.86
C ARG A 88 -23.30 -19.69 0.59
N SER A 89 -24.24 -19.08 1.31
CA SER A 89 -24.53 -17.64 1.19
C SER A 89 -23.35 -16.78 1.68
N GLU A 90 -22.72 -17.18 2.79
CA GLU A 90 -21.51 -16.54 3.31
C GLU A 90 -20.35 -16.59 2.29
N LEU A 91 -20.16 -17.72 1.59
CA LEU A 91 -19.14 -17.82 0.54
C LEU A 91 -19.38 -16.81 -0.59
N TYR A 92 -20.64 -16.62 -1.03
CA TYR A 92 -20.94 -15.64 -2.07
C TYR A 92 -20.66 -14.21 -1.60
N LEU A 93 -20.94 -13.87 -0.34
CA LEU A 93 -20.59 -12.56 0.23
C LEU A 93 -19.07 -12.35 0.25
N VAL A 94 -18.31 -13.38 0.66
CA VAL A 94 -16.83 -13.33 0.67
C VAL A 94 -16.27 -13.22 -0.75
N LEU A 95 -16.90 -13.86 -1.74
CA LEU A 95 -16.52 -13.72 -3.15
C LEU A 95 -16.72 -12.28 -3.65
N ASP A 96 -17.83 -11.64 -3.30
CA ASP A 96 -18.08 -10.24 -3.63
C ASP A 96 -17.09 -9.31 -2.94
N GLU A 97 -16.79 -9.55 -1.65
CA GLU A 97 -15.75 -8.83 -0.89
C GLU A 97 -14.37 -8.99 -1.58
N LEU A 98 -14.06 -10.18 -2.09
CA LEU A 98 -12.79 -10.46 -2.77
C LEU A 98 -12.70 -9.72 -4.11
N VAL A 99 -13.78 -9.69 -4.88
CA VAL A 99 -13.85 -8.91 -6.13
C VAL A 99 -13.66 -7.42 -5.84
N HIS A 100 -14.32 -6.90 -4.80
CA HIS A 100 -14.14 -5.51 -4.38
C HIS A 100 -12.68 -5.21 -3.99
N SER A 101 -12.06 -6.07 -3.17
CA SER A 101 -10.64 -5.91 -2.80
C SER A 101 -9.69 -5.94 -4.00
N PHE A 102 -10.01 -6.67 -5.07
CA PHE A 102 -9.20 -6.66 -6.29
C PHE A 102 -9.31 -5.37 -7.10
N ASN A 103 -10.43 -4.65 -7.01
CA ASN A 103 -10.57 -3.33 -7.62
C ASN A 103 -9.63 -2.34 -6.93
N GLU A 104 -9.62 -2.34 -5.60
CA GLU A 104 -8.69 -1.56 -4.79
C GLU A 104 -7.23 -1.93 -5.08
N LEU A 105 -6.92 -3.22 -5.18
CA LEU A 105 -5.58 -3.70 -5.55
C LEU A 105 -5.14 -3.22 -6.94
N THR A 106 -6.08 -3.10 -7.88
CA THR A 106 -5.81 -2.58 -9.23
C THR A 106 -5.46 -1.08 -9.20
N ALA A 107 -6.09 -0.32 -8.29
CA ALA A 107 -5.68 1.06 -8.03
C ALA A 107 -4.25 1.11 -7.44
N ALA A 108 -3.91 0.19 -6.53
CA ALA A 108 -2.56 0.04 -5.98
C ALA A 108 -1.51 -0.26 -7.07
N GLU A 109 -1.82 -1.21 -7.96
CA GLU A 109 -0.99 -1.53 -9.13
C GLU A 109 -0.73 -0.29 -10.00
N SER A 110 -1.76 0.55 -10.21
CA SER A 110 -1.65 1.79 -10.98
C SER A 110 -0.77 2.82 -10.28
N LYS A 111 -0.87 2.98 -8.96
CA LYS A 111 0.00 3.85 -8.15
C LYS A 111 1.47 3.41 -8.26
N LEU A 112 1.76 2.11 -8.19
CA LEU A 112 3.12 1.59 -8.37
C LEU A 112 3.69 1.92 -9.76
N LEU A 113 2.87 1.86 -10.81
CA LEU A 113 3.29 2.28 -12.16
C LEU A 113 3.58 3.78 -12.23
N LEU A 114 2.77 4.63 -11.58
CA LEU A 114 2.99 6.08 -11.50
C LEU A 114 4.29 6.43 -10.75
N LEU A 115 4.63 5.65 -9.72
CA LEU A 115 5.89 5.77 -8.97
C LEU A 115 7.09 5.15 -9.70
N ASN A 116 6.89 4.56 -10.89
CA ASN A 116 7.90 3.83 -11.67
C ASN A 116 8.47 2.59 -10.94
N GLU A 117 7.71 2.01 -10.01
CA GLU A 117 8.08 0.85 -9.19
C GLU A 117 7.77 -0.47 -9.90
N LYS A 118 8.45 -0.73 -11.03
CA LYS A 118 8.16 -1.88 -11.89
C LYS A 118 8.35 -3.24 -11.19
N ALA A 119 9.30 -3.34 -10.26
CA ALA A 119 9.57 -4.56 -9.51
C ALA A 119 8.43 -4.89 -8.53
N LEU A 120 8.01 -3.90 -7.74
CA LEU A 120 6.87 -4.00 -6.83
C LEU A 120 5.59 -4.32 -7.59
N TYR A 121 5.33 -3.63 -8.70
CA TYR A 121 4.19 -3.91 -9.57
C TYR A 121 4.14 -5.38 -10.01
N LYS A 122 5.26 -5.92 -10.50
CA LYS A 122 5.33 -7.32 -10.93
C LYS A 122 5.12 -8.28 -9.76
N SER A 123 5.65 -7.98 -8.59
CA SER A 123 5.49 -8.80 -7.39
C SER A 123 4.03 -8.83 -6.93
N LEU A 124 3.39 -7.66 -6.82
CA LEU A 124 1.97 -7.53 -6.46
C LEU A 124 1.05 -8.27 -7.44
N ARG A 125 1.34 -8.16 -8.74
CA ARG A 125 0.58 -8.84 -9.79
C ARG A 125 0.71 -10.36 -9.72
N LYS A 126 1.88 -10.90 -9.34
CA LYS A 126 2.06 -12.34 -9.12
C LYS A 126 1.20 -12.83 -7.95
N PHE A 127 1.23 -12.12 -6.82
CA PHE A 127 0.36 -12.39 -5.67
C PHE A 127 -1.12 -12.42 -6.09
N ARG A 128 -1.60 -11.34 -6.73
CA ARG A 128 -2.97 -11.24 -7.24
C ARG A 128 -3.34 -12.41 -8.16
N SER A 129 -2.48 -12.71 -9.13
CA SER A 129 -2.73 -13.76 -10.13
C SER A 129 -2.88 -15.13 -9.47
N LYS A 130 -2.13 -15.38 -8.39
CA LYS A 130 -2.19 -16.63 -7.66
C LYS A 130 -3.49 -16.79 -6.86
N VAL A 131 -3.98 -15.71 -6.24
CA VAL A 131 -5.29 -15.69 -5.58
C VAL A 131 -6.41 -15.94 -6.60
N ILE A 132 -6.35 -15.30 -7.78
CA ILE A 132 -7.31 -15.54 -8.87
C ILE A 132 -7.26 -16.98 -9.34
N PHE A 133 -6.06 -17.55 -9.48
CA PHE A 133 -5.88 -18.96 -9.85
C PHE A 133 -6.56 -19.89 -8.84
N PHE A 134 -6.34 -19.68 -7.53
CA PHE A 134 -7.02 -20.45 -6.49
C PHE A 134 -8.54 -20.36 -6.63
N ARG A 135 -9.11 -19.16 -6.74
CA ARG A 135 -10.57 -18.97 -6.88
C ARG A 135 -11.16 -19.69 -8.10
N ARG A 136 -10.44 -19.71 -9.22
CA ARG A 136 -10.88 -20.42 -10.43
C ARG A 136 -10.78 -21.93 -10.30
N HIS A 137 -9.83 -22.42 -9.50
CA HIS A 137 -9.57 -23.84 -9.32
C HIS A 137 -10.35 -24.45 -8.16
N PHE A 138 -10.74 -23.70 -7.14
CA PHE A 138 -11.55 -24.18 -6.02
C PHE A 138 -12.83 -23.38 -5.94
N TYR A 139 -13.95 -24.02 -6.26
CA TYR A 139 -15.29 -23.45 -6.18
C TYR A 139 -16.30 -24.56 -5.87
N ILE A 140 -17.49 -24.18 -5.42
CA ILE A 140 -18.57 -25.12 -5.10
C ILE A 140 -18.97 -25.90 -6.37
N ASP A 141 -19.34 -27.17 -6.23
CA ASP A 141 -19.76 -28.07 -7.31
C ASP A 141 -18.62 -28.57 -8.23
N LYS A 142 -17.38 -28.11 -8.01
CA LYS A 142 -16.22 -28.73 -8.63
C LYS A 142 -15.97 -30.11 -8.01
N LYS A 143 -15.84 -31.12 -8.87
CA LYS A 143 -15.47 -32.49 -8.48
C LYS A 143 -13.97 -32.61 -8.27
N ASP A 144 -13.58 -33.58 -7.46
CA ASP A 144 -12.18 -33.99 -7.25
C ASP A 144 -11.28 -32.87 -6.72
N LEU A 145 -11.76 -32.11 -5.74
CA LEU A 145 -10.95 -31.12 -5.04
C LEU A 145 -9.91 -31.80 -4.16
N SER A 146 -8.63 -31.42 -4.34
CA SER A 146 -7.53 -31.91 -3.53
C SER A 146 -7.23 -30.96 -2.37
N GLU A 147 -7.41 -31.45 -1.14
CA GLU A 147 -7.08 -30.70 0.07
C GLU A 147 -5.57 -30.38 0.14
N SER A 148 -4.71 -31.30 -0.29
CA SER A 148 -3.25 -31.06 -0.31
C SER A 148 -2.87 -29.95 -1.30
N GLU A 149 -3.48 -29.95 -2.49
CA GLU A 149 -3.28 -28.91 -3.51
C GLU A 149 -3.78 -27.55 -2.99
N ALA A 150 -4.93 -27.52 -2.30
CA ALA A 150 -5.45 -26.29 -1.70
C ALA A 150 -4.46 -25.70 -0.68
N GLN A 151 -3.92 -26.54 0.21
CA GLN A 151 -2.95 -26.12 1.22
C GLN A 151 -1.63 -25.66 0.60
N GLU A 152 -1.16 -26.32 -0.46
CA GLU A 152 0.02 -25.91 -1.20
C GLU A 152 -0.17 -24.52 -1.83
N LEU A 153 -1.28 -24.30 -2.52
CA LEU A 153 -1.60 -23.01 -3.13
C LEU A 153 -1.79 -21.91 -2.09
N LYS A 154 -2.37 -22.20 -0.93
CA LYS A 154 -2.42 -21.26 0.21
C LYS A 154 -1.01 -20.84 0.64
N ARG A 155 -0.08 -21.79 0.79
CA ARG A 155 1.32 -21.49 1.14
C ARG A 155 2.00 -20.65 0.08
N GLU A 156 1.76 -20.94 -1.20
CA GLU A 156 2.30 -20.14 -2.31
C GLU A 156 1.76 -18.71 -2.32
N VAL A 157 0.45 -18.52 -2.05
CA VAL A 157 -0.13 -17.18 -1.90
C VAL A 157 0.53 -16.42 -0.75
N SER A 158 0.69 -17.05 0.42
CA SER A 158 1.37 -16.43 1.56
C SER A 158 2.83 -16.08 1.26
N LYS A 159 3.55 -16.96 0.56
CA LYS A 159 4.94 -16.69 0.14
C LYS A 159 5.03 -15.51 -0.82
N LEU A 160 4.12 -15.41 -1.79
CA LEU A 160 4.06 -14.27 -2.71
C LEU A 160 3.71 -12.96 -1.98
N ARG A 161 2.84 -13.03 -0.96
CA ARG A 161 2.55 -11.90 -0.08
C ARG A 161 3.82 -11.44 0.63
N GLU A 162 4.52 -12.34 1.30
CA GLU A 162 5.76 -12.05 2.00
C GLU A 162 6.82 -11.42 1.08
N GLN A 163 7.06 -12.02 -0.09
CA GLN A 163 7.98 -11.46 -1.10
C GLN A 163 7.59 -10.05 -1.56
N PHE A 164 6.29 -9.76 -1.65
CA PHE A 164 5.81 -8.42 -1.96
C PHE A 164 6.11 -7.44 -0.82
N PHE A 165 5.81 -7.81 0.42
CA PHE A 165 6.06 -6.96 1.59
C PHE A 165 7.54 -6.76 1.89
N ASP A 166 8.40 -7.74 1.64
CA ASP A 166 9.86 -7.60 1.76
C ASP A 166 10.38 -6.54 0.78
N ALA A 167 9.97 -6.63 -0.48
CA ALA A 167 10.32 -5.64 -1.48
C ALA A 167 9.75 -4.25 -1.14
N LEU A 168 8.53 -4.21 -0.62
CA LEU A 168 7.86 -2.96 -0.25
C LEU A 168 8.56 -2.30 0.94
N SER A 169 8.96 -3.08 1.94
CA SER A 169 9.70 -2.63 3.12
C SER A 169 11.06 -2.05 2.73
N HIS A 170 11.79 -2.73 1.85
CA HIS A 170 13.05 -2.21 1.30
C HIS A 170 12.83 -0.85 0.62
N ARG A 171 11.77 -0.73 -0.17
CA ARG A 171 11.48 0.53 -0.86
C ARG A 171 11.04 1.63 0.11
N TYR A 172 10.26 1.28 1.12
CA TYR A 172 9.79 2.19 2.16
C TYR A 172 10.95 2.77 2.98
N ALA A 173 12.00 1.98 3.25
CA ALA A 173 13.18 2.44 3.96
C ALA A 173 14.06 3.44 3.18
N GLU A 174 13.95 3.47 1.85
CA GLU A 174 14.69 4.39 0.98
C GLU A 174 14.00 5.75 0.77
N VAL A 175 12.70 5.82 1.03
CA VAL A 175 11.86 7.03 0.91
C VAL A 175 11.78 7.70 2.26
#